data_AF-A0A0J1ED51-F1
#
_entry.id   AF-A0A0J1ED51-F1
#
_cell.length_a   1.000
_cell.length_b   1.000
_cell.length_c   1.000
_cell.angle_alpha   90.00
_cell.angle_beta   90.00
_cell.angle_gamma   90.00
#
_symmetry.space_group_name_H-M   'P 1'
#
loop_
_entity.id
_entity.type
_entity.pdbx_description
1 polymer ?
#
loop_
_entity_poly.entity_id
_entity_poly.type
_entity_poly.pdbx_seq_one_letter_code
_entity_poly.pdbx_strand_id
1 'polypeptide(L)'
;MGIEIRKEAKLKERLGNWDRSAKLALAVGLVLGAGSIAVGQENNTASFQSDSIFAGELRLVQEHGAGEGPAWHPEKGLFTSGEGNIHLRSPSGELSVSQTDAGSNGLMFDREGRLIVCEAVRRRIVRWELDGSQTVLADGFEGMKFNQPNDLSMDSSGRIYFTDPQYGNRSAMELVDDAGKQVEGVYRIDPDGTVARIIAHEVDRPNGLVVTADDRFLFVADNNNALGGARKLWRFDLKADGSIDLSSQTRIHDWGTTRGPDGMKLDQQGRLFVAAGLNQPHLPQETAEQPTAGIYVFSPEGKLLEYLRIPRDETTNCAFGGSDLKTLYVTAGGTLWSIPTHVAGAPVFPPRPAN
;
A
#
# COMPACT_ATOMS: atom_id res chain seq x y z
N MET A 1 48.80 -39.78 8.38
CA MET A 1 49.82 -39.78 7.31
C MET A 1 49.08 -39.50 6.02
N GLY A 2 48.95 -38.28 5.50
CA GLY A 2 49.83 -37.14 5.55
C GLY A 2 50.17 -36.82 4.10
N ILE A 3 49.48 -35.86 3.49
CA ILE A 3 49.94 -35.00 2.39
C ILE A 3 49.09 -33.72 2.50
N GLU A 4 49.79 -32.66 2.87
CA GLU A 4 49.37 -31.27 2.82
C GLU A 4 50.15 -30.61 1.67
N ILE A 5 49.71 -29.42 1.26
CA ILE A 5 50.48 -28.32 0.65
C ILE A 5 50.07 -27.88 -0.77
N ARG A 6 49.41 -26.71 -0.75
CA ARG A 6 49.44 -25.56 -1.68
C ARG A 6 48.44 -25.49 -2.84
N LYS A 7 47.26 -25.00 -2.48
CA LYS A 7 46.57 -23.90 -3.17
C LYS A 7 47.40 -22.61 -3.05
N GLU A 8 47.73 -21.96 -4.16
CA GLU A 8 47.71 -20.51 -4.36
C GLU A 8 48.23 -20.15 -5.77
N ALA A 9 47.72 -19.03 -6.30
CA ALA A 9 48.19 -18.30 -7.49
C ALA A 9 47.76 -18.82 -8.88
N LYS A 10 46.47 -18.63 -9.22
CA LYS A 10 46.02 -18.23 -10.58
C LYS A 10 44.73 -17.41 -10.48
N LEU A 11 44.85 -16.17 -9.99
CA LEU A 11 43.83 -15.14 -10.18
C LEU A 11 44.50 -13.76 -10.13
N LYS A 12 45.31 -13.47 -11.14
CA LYS A 12 45.85 -12.13 -11.43
C LYS A 12 45.89 -11.94 -12.94
N GLU A 13 44.77 -11.53 -13.51
CA GLU A 13 44.75 -10.75 -14.74
C GLU A 13 43.38 -10.05 -14.83
N ARG A 14 43.40 -8.75 -15.14
CA ARG A 14 42.28 -7.80 -15.24
C ARG A 14 41.90 -7.00 -13.99
N LEU A 15 42.86 -6.28 -13.42
CA LEU A 15 42.62 -4.95 -12.82
C LEU A 15 43.82 -4.03 -13.09
N GLY A 16 43.63 -3.09 -14.02
CA GLY A 16 44.42 -1.89 -14.28
C GLY A 16 43.44 -0.93 -14.96
N ASN A 17 43.43 0.39 -14.79
CA ASN A 17 44.46 1.31 -14.36
C ASN A 17 43.71 2.65 -14.16
N TRP A 18 43.57 3.19 -12.95
CA TRP A 18 43.25 4.63 -12.77
C TRP A 18 43.95 5.11 -11.49
N ASP A 19 45.11 5.74 -11.66
CA ASP A 19 45.79 6.53 -10.64
C ASP A 19 45.91 8.00 -11.07
N ARG A 20 45.87 8.82 -10.04
CA ARG A 20 45.98 10.27 -9.83
C ARG A 20 46.71 11.14 -10.87
N SER A 21 46.13 12.32 -11.11
CA SER A 21 46.81 13.64 -11.16
C SER A 21 45.72 14.72 -10.97
N ALA A 22 45.88 15.88 -10.34
CA ALA A 22 47.05 16.67 -10.01
C ALA A 22 46.74 17.64 -8.83
N LYS A 23 47.78 17.96 -8.05
CA LYS A 23 47.89 19.19 -7.24
C LYS A 23 48.85 20.12 -7.97
N LEU A 24 48.50 21.39 -8.12
CA LEU A 24 49.48 22.48 -8.23
C LEU A 24 48.88 23.77 -7.68
N ALA A 25 49.62 24.41 -6.79
CA ALA A 25 49.34 25.74 -6.25
C ALA A 25 50.31 26.74 -6.87
N LEU A 26 49.85 27.97 -7.15
CA LEU A 26 50.71 29.15 -7.09
C LEU A 26 49.85 30.40 -6.82
N ALA A 27 50.25 31.14 -5.79
CA ALA A 27 49.69 32.42 -5.39
C ALA A 27 50.41 33.57 -6.10
N VAL A 28 49.67 34.63 -6.45
CA VAL A 28 50.18 36.00 -6.59
C VAL A 28 49.11 36.93 -6.04
N GLY A 29 49.46 37.70 -5.01
CA GLY A 29 48.58 38.70 -4.41
C GLY A 29 48.67 40.04 -5.13
N LEU A 30 47.57 40.80 -5.10
CA LEU A 30 47.59 42.25 -5.19
C LEU A 30 46.42 42.80 -4.35
N VAL A 31 46.76 43.65 -3.38
CA VAL A 31 45.85 44.40 -2.52
C VAL A 31 45.57 45.74 -3.19
N LEU A 32 44.30 46.10 -3.40
CA LEU A 32 43.85 47.50 -3.46
C LEU A 32 42.34 47.61 -3.17
N GLY A 33 41.99 48.55 -2.28
CA GLY A 33 40.81 49.40 -2.44
C GLY A 33 39.53 49.03 -1.67
N ALA A 34 39.29 49.76 -0.58
CA ALA A 34 38.05 49.77 0.19
C ALA A 34 36.86 50.32 -0.61
N GLY A 35 35.65 49.83 -0.28
CA GLY A 35 34.38 50.42 -0.74
C GLY A 35 33.20 49.46 -0.67
N SER A 36 32.76 49.10 0.53
CA SER A 36 31.50 48.36 0.73
C SER A 36 30.31 49.30 0.53
N ILE A 37 29.56 49.10 -0.55
CA ILE A 37 28.16 49.57 -0.65
C ILE A 37 27.30 48.31 -0.63
N ALA A 38 26.70 48.03 0.53
CA ALA A 38 25.71 46.97 0.67
C ALA A 38 24.42 47.42 -0.03
N VAL A 39 24.16 46.88 -1.22
CA VAL A 39 22.81 46.85 -1.78
C VAL A 39 22.12 45.65 -1.14
N GLY A 40 21.23 45.92 -0.18
CA GLY A 40 20.35 44.92 0.38
C GLY A 40 19.40 44.43 -0.72
N GLN A 41 19.69 43.25 -1.27
CA GLN A 41 18.64 42.45 -1.88
C GLN A 41 17.92 41.72 -0.74
N GLU A 42 16.70 42.15 -0.46
CA GLU A 42 15.74 41.35 0.30
C GLU A 42 15.49 40.05 -0.49
N ASN A 43 16.28 39.02 -0.17
CA ASN A 43 15.92 37.66 -0.49
C ASN A 43 14.73 37.30 0.40
N ASN A 44 13.54 37.60 -0.09
CA ASN A 44 12.29 37.11 0.47
C ASN A 44 12.19 35.61 0.13
N THR A 45 13.02 34.79 0.77
CA THR A 45 12.84 33.34 0.81
C THR A 45 11.72 33.08 1.79
N ALA A 46 10.48 33.19 1.31
CA ALA A 46 9.36 32.52 1.96
C ALA A 46 9.68 31.03 1.96
N SER A 47 10.23 30.54 3.07
CA SER A 47 10.33 29.12 3.35
C SER A 47 8.90 28.60 3.47
N PHE A 48 8.38 28.00 2.40
CA PHE A 48 7.26 27.07 2.54
C PHE A 48 7.83 25.82 3.24
N GLN A 49 7.98 25.88 4.56
CA GLN A 49 7.82 24.68 5.36
C GLN A 49 6.34 24.32 5.21
N SER A 50 6.03 23.44 4.26
CA SER A 50 4.76 22.73 4.35
C SER A 50 4.84 21.94 5.65
N ASP A 51 3.95 22.24 6.60
CA ASP A 51 3.81 21.43 7.80
C ASP A 51 3.68 19.96 7.40
N SER A 52 4.42 19.07 8.07
CA SER A 52 4.35 17.63 7.80
C SER A 52 2.91 17.15 7.94
N ILE A 53 2.53 16.16 7.14
CA ILE A 53 1.24 15.47 7.22
C ILE A 53 1.12 14.69 8.53
N PHE A 54 2.27 14.25 9.07
CA PHE A 54 2.39 13.46 10.29
C PHE A 54 2.69 14.36 11.49
N ALA A 55 2.00 14.10 12.61
CA ALA A 55 1.94 14.97 13.78
C ALA A 55 2.76 14.44 14.98
N GLY A 56 3.81 13.64 14.74
CA GLY A 56 4.60 13.07 15.82
C GLY A 56 5.54 11.96 15.38
N GLU A 57 5.88 11.09 16.33
CA GLU A 57 6.82 9.99 16.12
C GLU A 57 6.13 8.70 15.69
N LEU A 58 6.78 7.98 14.79
CA LEU A 58 6.43 6.62 14.41
C LEU A 58 6.74 5.66 15.56
N ARG A 59 5.76 4.82 15.94
CA ARG A 59 5.89 3.86 17.05
C ARG A 59 5.53 2.46 16.61
N LEU A 60 6.38 1.49 16.95
CA LEU A 60 6.03 0.07 16.90
C LEU A 60 5.06 -0.23 18.05
N VAL A 61 3.89 -0.76 17.71
CA VAL A 61 2.80 -1.02 18.68
C VAL A 61 2.37 -2.49 18.73
N GLN A 62 2.88 -3.33 17.83
CA GLN A 62 2.66 -4.78 17.80
C GLN A 62 3.82 -5.47 17.05
N GLU A 63 4.39 -6.51 17.63
CA GLU A 63 5.55 -7.23 17.08
C GLU A 63 5.18 -8.33 16.07
N HIS A 64 3.91 -8.77 16.06
CA HIS A 64 3.46 -9.94 15.30
C HIS A 64 1.94 -9.87 15.03
N GLY A 65 1.37 -10.74 14.19
CA GLY A 65 -0.07 -10.80 13.91
C GLY A 65 -0.66 -9.66 13.06
N ALA A 66 0.18 -8.74 12.55
CA ALA A 66 -0.22 -7.59 11.75
C ALA A 66 0.42 -7.65 10.36
N GLY A 67 0.02 -8.67 9.58
CA GLY A 67 0.52 -8.87 8.22
C GLY A 67 -0.15 -7.94 7.21
N GLU A 68 -1.47 -7.83 7.29
CA GLU A 68 -2.31 -7.23 6.24
C GLU A 68 -3.65 -6.71 6.78
N GLY A 69 -4.39 -6.01 5.90
CA GLY A 69 -5.80 -5.70 6.07
C GLY A 69 -6.19 -5.06 7.41
N PRO A 70 -5.53 -3.99 7.88
CA PRO A 70 -5.94 -3.31 9.10
C PRO A 70 -7.33 -2.67 8.93
N ALA A 71 -8.23 -2.86 9.91
CA ALA A 71 -9.56 -2.26 9.92
C ALA A 71 -9.95 -1.78 11.33
N TRP A 72 -10.36 -0.52 11.45
CA TRP A 72 -10.67 0.10 12.74
C TRP A 72 -12.17 0.05 13.06
N HIS A 73 -12.50 -0.29 14.31
CA HIS A 73 -13.83 -0.15 14.89
C HIS A 73 -13.74 0.66 16.19
N PRO A 74 -14.51 1.74 16.38
CA PRO A 74 -14.37 2.65 17.52
C PRO A 74 -14.56 1.97 18.87
N GLU A 75 -15.49 1.01 18.97
CA GLU A 75 -15.76 0.30 20.23
C GLU A 75 -14.85 -0.91 20.47
N LYS A 76 -14.41 -1.60 19.39
CA LYS A 76 -13.71 -2.90 19.49
C LYS A 76 -12.20 -2.74 19.39
N GLY A 77 -11.71 -1.78 18.61
CA GLY A 77 -10.29 -1.57 18.33
C GLY A 77 -9.91 -1.88 16.87
N LEU A 78 -8.63 -2.18 16.66
CA LEU A 78 -8.06 -2.46 15.33
C LEU A 78 -7.99 -3.96 15.07
N PHE A 79 -8.56 -4.39 13.95
CA PHE A 79 -8.45 -5.74 13.42
C PHE A 79 -7.31 -5.80 12.40
N THR A 80 -6.56 -6.90 12.36
CA THR A 80 -5.52 -7.15 11.34
C THR A 80 -5.53 -8.61 10.92
N SER A 81 -5.25 -8.89 9.64
CA SER A 81 -4.97 -10.26 9.18
C SER A 81 -3.48 -10.57 9.37
N GLY A 82 -3.15 -11.76 9.86
CA GLY A 82 -1.78 -12.18 10.05
C GLY A 82 -1.70 -13.59 10.66
N GLU A 83 -0.62 -14.32 10.38
CA GLU A 83 -0.35 -15.63 11.00
C GLU A 83 -1.49 -16.67 10.85
N GLY A 84 -2.29 -16.55 9.78
CA GLY A 84 -3.46 -17.39 9.52
C GLY A 84 -4.72 -16.99 10.30
N ASN A 85 -4.68 -15.91 11.06
CA ASN A 85 -5.74 -15.46 11.96
C ASN A 85 -6.19 -14.03 11.65
N ILE A 86 -7.31 -13.63 12.24
CA ILE A 86 -7.65 -12.23 12.45
C ILE A 86 -7.33 -11.89 13.90
N HIS A 87 -6.43 -10.93 14.09
CA HIS A 87 -6.03 -10.39 15.39
C HIS A 87 -6.85 -9.15 15.73
N LEU A 88 -7.07 -8.90 17.02
CA LEU A 88 -7.71 -7.71 17.55
C LEU A 88 -6.78 -7.02 18.54
N ARG A 89 -6.43 -5.77 18.26
CA ARG A 89 -5.83 -4.85 19.21
C ARG A 89 -6.91 -3.93 19.77
N SER A 90 -7.26 -4.11 21.04
CA SER A 90 -8.30 -3.31 21.69
C SER A 90 -7.93 -1.81 21.77
N PRO A 91 -8.87 -0.91 22.09
CA PRO A 91 -8.56 0.51 22.29
C PRO A 91 -7.56 0.76 23.43
N SER A 92 -7.52 -0.13 24.46
CA SER A 92 -6.52 -0.08 25.53
C SER A 92 -5.15 -0.63 25.10
N GLY A 93 -5.07 -1.27 23.94
CA GLY A 93 -3.86 -1.80 23.34
C GLY A 93 -3.54 -3.25 23.65
N GLU A 94 -4.48 -3.98 24.23
CA GLU A 94 -4.38 -5.43 24.43
C GLU A 94 -4.54 -6.16 23.09
N LEU A 95 -3.65 -7.12 22.83
CA LEU A 95 -3.68 -7.97 21.64
C LEU A 95 -4.34 -9.31 21.95
N SER A 96 -5.30 -9.72 21.13
CA SER A 96 -5.91 -11.06 21.17
C SER A 96 -6.14 -11.59 19.75
N VAL A 97 -6.47 -12.88 19.64
CA VAL A 97 -6.93 -13.50 18.39
C VAL A 97 -8.46 -13.44 18.37
N SER A 98 -9.03 -12.71 17.41
CA SER A 98 -10.48 -12.63 17.23
C SER A 98 -11.02 -13.86 16.49
N GLN A 99 -10.26 -14.42 15.55
CA GLN A 99 -10.64 -15.60 14.80
C GLN A 99 -9.40 -16.39 14.37
N THR A 100 -9.42 -17.68 14.66
CA THR A 100 -8.38 -18.62 14.20
C THR A 100 -8.70 -19.18 12.82
N ASP A 101 -7.67 -19.53 12.04
CA ASP A 101 -7.82 -20.14 10.71
C ASP A 101 -8.76 -19.32 9.79
N ALA A 102 -8.63 -17.99 9.87
CA ALA A 102 -9.51 -17.07 9.16
C ALA A 102 -9.28 -17.14 7.64
N GLY A 103 -8.07 -17.49 7.20
CA GLY A 103 -7.71 -17.51 5.78
C GLY A 103 -7.90 -16.17 5.09
N SER A 104 -7.82 -15.08 5.88
CA SER A 104 -8.15 -13.72 5.51
C SER A 104 -6.98 -12.93 4.92
N ASN A 105 -7.29 -11.84 4.24
CA ASN A 105 -6.34 -10.81 3.84
C ASN A 105 -6.93 -9.43 4.18
N GLY A 106 -7.42 -8.68 3.19
CA GLY A 106 -8.09 -7.39 3.37
C GLY A 106 -9.33 -7.49 4.26
N LEU A 107 -9.46 -6.51 5.16
CA LEU A 107 -10.57 -6.35 6.09
C LEU A 107 -11.14 -4.95 5.95
N MET A 108 -12.46 -4.80 6.10
CA MET A 108 -13.12 -3.49 6.15
C MET A 108 -14.42 -3.59 6.93
N PHE A 109 -14.72 -2.60 7.76
CA PHE A 109 -16.05 -2.47 8.36
C PHE A 109 -16.99 -1.75 7.39
N ASP A 110 -18.17 -2.30 7.17
CA ASP A 110 -19.23 -1.60 6.45
C ASP A 110 -19.91 -0.52 7.32
N ARG A 111 -20.83 0.24 6.71
CA ARG A 111 -21.52 1.35 7.39
C ARG A 111 -22.37 0.92 8.59
N GLU A 112 -22.69 -0.36 8.70
CA GLU A 112 -23.45 -0.94 9.81
C GLU A 112 -22.53 -1.53 10.90
N GLY A 113 -21.20 -1.42 10.76
CA GLY A 113 -20.23 -1.95 11.71
C GLY A 113 -19.99 -3.46 11.58
N ARG A 114 -20.44 -4.08 10.49
CA ARG A 114 -20.17 -5.48 10.17
C ARG A 114 -18.82 -5.61 9.47
N LEU A 115 -18.09 -6.69 9.75
CA LEU A 115 -16.77 -6.91 9.16
C LEU A 115 -16.89 -7.62 7.82
N ILE A 116 -16.43 -7.00 6.73
CA ILE A 116 -16.25 -7.64 5.44
C ILE A 116 -14.80 -8.14 5.35
N VAL A 117 -14.65 -9.39 4.93
CA VAL A 117 -13.38 -10.12 4.91
C VAL A 117 -13.13 -10.68 3.52
N CYS A 118 -11.98 -10.34 2.95
CA CYS A 118 -11.39 -11.08 1.84
C CYS A 118 -10.80 -12.39 2.37
N GLU A 119 -11.50 -13.51 2.20
CA GLU A 119 -10.97 -14.83 2.55
C GLU A 119 -10.16 -15.40 1.38
N ALA A 120 -8.92 -14.91 1.23
CA ALA A 120 -8.00 -15.32 0.18
C ALA A 120 -7.84 -16.84 0.05
N VAL A 121 -7.75 -17.55 1.18
CA VAL A 121 -7.58 -19.02 1.19
C VAL A 121 -8.84 -19.75 0.73
N ARG A 122 -10.02 -19.23 1.10
CA ARG A 122 -11.33 -19.83 0.77
C ARG A 122 -11.91 -19.29 -0.55
N ARG A 123 -11.20 -18.38 -1.22
CA ARG A 123 -11.52 -17.82 -2.54
C ARG A 123 -12.90 -17.15 -2.58
N ARG A 124 -13.23 -16.37 -1.54
CA ARG A 124 -14.54 -15.72 -1.38
C ARG A 124 -14.49 -14.42 -0.56
N ILE A 125 -15.53 -13.60 -0.72
CA ILE A 125 -15.84 -12.45 0.13
C ILE A 125 -16.94 -12.84 1.10
N VAL A 126 -16.71 -12.63 2.40
CA VAL A 126 -17.71 -12.88 3.45
C VAL A 126 -17.95 -11.63 4.28
N ARG A 127 -19.16 -11.52 4.84
CA ARG A 127 -19.53 -10.52 5.83
C ARG A 127 -19.85 -11.21 7.14
N TRP A 128 -19.20 -10.78 8.21
CA TRP A 128 -19.52 -11.20 9.56
C TRP A 128 -20.60 -10.28 10.10
N GLU A 129 -21.76 -10.86 10.35
CA GLU A 129 -22.92 -10.18 10.89
C GLU A 129 -22.68 -9.81 12.37
N LEU A 130 -23.50 -8.90 12.90
CA LEU A 130 -23.36 -8.42 14.27
C LEU A 130 -23.59 -9.50 15.32
N ASP A 131 -24.33 -10.55 14.98
CA ASP A 131 -24.58 -11.72 15.83
C ASP A 131 -23.47 -12.78 15.76
N GLY A 132 -22.43 -12.54 14.95
CA GLY A 132 -21.30 -13.44 14.74
C GLY A 132 -21.51 -14.48 13.63
N SER A 133 -22.68 -14.53 12.98
CA SER A 133 -22.90 -15.36 11.80
C SER A 133 -22.14 -14.81 10.58
N GLN A 134 -21.95 -15.66 9.55
CA GLN A 134 -21.26 -15.28 8.33
C GLN A 134 -22.18 -15.40 7.11
N THR A 135 -22.22 -14.35 6.31
CA THR A 135 -22.89 -14.30 5.01
C THR A 135 -21.85 -14.31 3.90
N VAL A 136 -21.95 -15.25 2.96
CA VAL A 136 -21.11 -15.23 1.75
C VAL A 136 -21.68 -14.18 0.79
N LEU A 137 -20.87 -13.18 0.45
CA LEU A 137 -21.27 -12.12 -0.48
C LEU A 137 -20.94 -12.49 -1.93
N ALA A 138 -19.81 -13.15 -2.15
CA ALA A 138 -19.41 -13.68 -3.45
C ALA A 138 -18.38 -14.80 -3.29
N ASP A 139 -18.49 -15.89 -4.05
CA ASP A 139 -17.55 -17.02 -4.03
C ASP A 139 -17.13 -17.52 -5.42
N GLY A 140 -17.43 -16.73 -6.46
CA GLY A 140 -17.04 -16.95 -7.83
C GLY A 140 -17.62 -15.89 -8.77
N PHE A 141 -17.20 -15.94 -10.03
CA PHE A 141 -17.68 -15.10 -11.11
C PHE A 141 -17.89 -15.96 -12.36
N GLU A 142 -19.06 -15.86 -12.99
CA GLU A 142 -19.42 -16.65 -14.18
C GLU A 142 -19.20 -18.18 -14.03
N GLY A 143 -19.43 -18.70 -12.82
CA GLY A 143 -19.26 -20.12 -12.50
C GLY A 143 -17.82 -20.56 -12.22
N MET A 144 -16.85 -19.65 -12.28
CA MET A 144 -15.43 -19.88 -11.95
C MET A 144 -15.10 -19.33 -10.57
N LYS A 145 -14.19 -19.99 -9.85
CA LYS A 145 -13.73 -19.51 -8.53
C LYS A 145 -12.77 -18.32 -8.66
N PHE A 146 -12.89 -17.35 -7.75
CA PHE A 146 -11.91 -16.27 -7.55
C PHE A 146 -10.51 -16.82 -7.31
N ASN A 147 -9.46 -16.06 -7.57
CA ASN A 147 -8.07 -16.47 -7.34
C ASN A 147 -7.72 -16.43 -5.84
N GLN A 148 -7.51 -15.23 -5.32
CA GLN A 148 -7.18 -14.91 -3.94
C GLN A 148 -7.69 -13.49 -3.64
N PRO A 149 -8.96 -13.31 -3.26
CA PRO A 149 -9.47 -11.99 -2.88
C PRO A 149 -8.53 -11.32 -1.87
N ASN A 150 -8.11 -10.09 -2.17
CA ASN A 150 -6.91 -9.52 -1.56
C ASN A 150 -7.20 -8.28 -0.73
N ASP A 151 -7.71 -7.21 -1.32
CA ASP A 151 -8.16 -6.00 -0.59
C ASP A 151 -9.54 -5.55 -1.10
N LEU A 152 -10.19 -4.63 -0.37
CA LEU A 152 -11.53 -4.15 -0.68
C LEU A 152 -11.77 -2.68 -0.32
N SER A 153 -12.73 -2.09 -1.02
CA SER A 153 -13.26 -0.74 -0.79
C SER A 153 -14.77 -0.70 -1.00
N MET A 154 -15.42 0.40 -0.61
CA MET A 154 -16.86 0.59 -0.76
C MET A 154 -17.18 2.02 -1.15
N ASP A 155 -18.12 2.19 -2.07
CA ASP A 155 -18.58 3.51 -2.51
C ASP A 155 -19.80 4.00 -1.71
N SER A 156 -20.30 5.21 -2.01
CA SER A 156 -21.45 5.80 -1.31
C SER A 156 -22.75 5.02 -1.47
N SER A 157 -22.89 4.25 -2.56
CA SER A 157 -24.06 3.42 -2.86
C SER A 157 -24.02 2.04 -2.18
N GLY A 158 -22.94 1.72 -1.46
CA GLY A 158 -22.78 0.45 -0.77
C GLY A 158 -22.29 -0.69 -1.67
N ARG A 159 -21.82 -0.37 -2.89
CA ARG A 159 -21.17 -1.37 -3.76
C ARG A 159 -19.78 -1.65 -3.21
N ILE A 160 -19.41 -2.92 -3.15
CA ILE A 160 -18.10 -3.38 -2.66
C ILE A 160 -17.22 -3.65 -3.86
N TYR A 161 -16.04 -3.05 -3.90
CA TYR A 161 -15.02 -3.31 -4.90
C TYR A 161 -13.91 -4.12 -4.25
N PHE A 162 -13.43 -5.17 -4.92
CA PHE A 162 -12.34 -5.99 -4.38
C PHE A 162 -11.40 -6.45 -5.49
N THR A 163 -10.15 -6.67 -5.12
CA THR A 163 -9.11 -7.18 -6.01
C THR A 163 -8.93 -8.67 -5.83
N ASP A 164 -8.59 -9.35 -6.93
CA ASP A 164 -8.45 -10.80 -6.98
C ASP A 164 -7.15 -11.24 -7.72
N PRO A 165 -5.97 -10.88 -7.18
CA PRO A 165 -4.69 -11.32 -7.70
C PRO A 165 -4.43 -12.80 -7.42
N GLN A 166 -3.33 -13.32 -7.96
CA GLN A 166 -2.77 -14.61 -7.58
C GLN A 166 -1.29 -14.50 -7.26
N TYR A 167 -0.97 -14.56 -5.96
CA TYR A 167 0.41 -14.68 -5.49
C TYR A 167 0.78 -16.16 -5.30
N GLY A 168 2.04 -16.51 -5.59
CA GLY A 168 2.52 -17.88 -5.48
C GLY A 168 2.02 -18.81 -6.59
N ASN A 169 1.49 -19.98 -6.22
CA ASN A 169 1.09 -21.01 -7.18
C ASN A 169 -0.16 -20.58 -7.98
N ARG A 170 -0.08 -20.66 -9.31
CA ARG A 170 -1.12 -20.25 -10.27
C ARG A 170 -1.89 -21.42 -10.88
N SER A 171 -1.58 -22.67 -10.52
CA SER A 171 -2.17 -23.85 -11.17
C SER A 171 -3.67 -24.03 -10.92
N ALA A 172 -4.22 -23.36 -9.92
CA ALA A 172 -5.63 -23.44 -9.52
C ALA A 172 -6.48 -22.25 -10.03
N MET A 173 -5.88 -21.32 -10.79
CA MET A 173 -6.63 -20.20 -11.36
C MET A 173 -7.64 -20.70 -12.40
N GLU A 174 -8.88 -20.25 -12.25
CA GLU A 174 -10.00 -20.64 -13.12
C GLU A 174 -10.47 -19.48 -13.99
N LEU A 175 -10.35 -18.25 -13.51
CA LEU A 175 -10.88 -17.06 -14.16
C LEU A 175 -10.14 -16.75 -15.46
N VAL A 176 -10.89 -16.74 -16.56
CA VAL A 176 -10.40 -16.38 -17.88
C VAL A 176 -11.25 -15.26 -18.51
N ASP A 177 -10.68 -14.59 -19.51
CA ASP A 177 -11.44 -13.76 -20.44
C ASP A 177 -12.04 -14.61 -21.58
N ASP A 178 -12.77 -13.95 -22.50
CA ASP A 178 -13.40 -14.59 -23.65
C ASP A 178 -12.40 -15.28 -24.59
N ALA A 179 -11.12 -14.90 -24.54
CA ALA A 179 -10.04 -15.51 -25.30
C ALA A 179 -9.36 -16.67 -24.55
N GLY A 180 -9.82 -17.00 -23.35
CA GLY A 180 -9.25 -18.05 -22.50
C GLY A 180 -7.96 -17.63 -21.77
N LYS A 181 -7.61 -16.33 -21.75
CA LYS A 181 -6.44 -15.84 -21.02
C LYS A 181 -6.80 -15.67 -19.55
N GLN A 182 -5.94 -16.18 -18.66
CA GLN A 182 -6.08 -16.05 -17.21
C GLN A 182 -6.19 -14.58 -16.76
N VAL A 183 -7.08 -14.32 -15.81
CA VAL A 183 -7.39 -12.97 -15.31
C VAL A 183 -7.10 -12.87 -13.82
N GLU A 184 -6.27 -11.88 -13.47
CA GLU A 184 -6.17 -11.30 -12.13
C GLU A 184 -6.89 -9.95 -12.22
N GLY A 185 -8.02 -9.79 -11.51
CA GLY A 185 -8.99 -8.72 -11.85
C GLY A 185 -9.45 -7.89 -10.66
N VAL A 186 -10.23 -6.86 -10.95
CA VAL A 186 -11.02 -6.12 -9.96
C VAL A 186 -12.48 -6.37 -10.22
N TYR A 187 -13.22 -6.67 -9.17
CA TYR A 187 -14.63 -7.02 -9.21
C TYR A 187 -15.43 -6.09 -8.31
N ARG A 188 -16.73 -6.01 -8.60
CA ARG A 188 -17.72 -5.23 -7.84
C ARG A 188 -18.87 -6.14 -7.43
N ILE A 189 -19.32 -6.03 -6.19
CA ILE A 189 -20.54 -6.64 -5.65
C ILE A 189 -21.55 -5.51 -5.45
N ASP A 190 -22.70 -5.60 -6.13
CA ASP A 190 -23.81 -4.67 -5.98
C ASP A 190 -24.68 -5.02 -4.75
N PRO A 191 -25.46 -4.07 -4.19
CA PRO A 191 -26.32 -4.32 -3.04
C PRO A 191 -27.34 -5.45 -3.22
N ASP A 192 -27.69 -5.78 -4.47
CA ASP A 192 -28.58 -6.89 -4.80
C ASP A 192 -27.87 -8.26 -4.89
N GLY A 193 -26.54 -8.28 -4.70
CA GLY A 193 -25.69 -9.46 -4.80
C GLY A 193 -25.09 -9.72 -6.17
N THR A 194 -25.38 -8.89 -7.18
CA THR A 194 -24.78 -9.03 -8.52
C THR A 194 -23.28 -8.80 -8.46
N VAL A 195 -22.50 -9.66 -9.12
CA VAL A 195 -21.05 -9.52 -9.25
C VAL A 195 -20.69 -9.13 -10.68
N ALA A 196 -19.88 -8.09 -10.83
CA ALA A 196 -19.35 -7.65 -12.12
C ALA A 196 -17.82 -7.58 -12.07
N ARG A 197 -17.15 -8.05 -13.14
CA ARG A 197 -15.74 -7.77 -13.38
C ARG A 197 -15.59 -6.37 -13.97
N ILE A 198 -14.82 -5.50 -13.33
CA ILE A 198 -14.65 -4.10 -13.75
C ILE A 198 -13.27 -3.81 -14.33
N ILE A 199 -12.23 -4.55 -13.93
CA ILE A 199 -10.87 -4.49 -14.49
C ILE A 199 -10.40 -5.91 -14.80
N ALA A 200 -9.75 -6.08 -15.95
CA ALA A 200 -9.02 -7.30 -16.30
C ALA A 200 -7.56 -6.93 -16.57
N HIS A 201 -7.15 -6.89 -17.84
CA HIS A 201 -5.73 -6.76 -18.23
C HIS A 201 -5.18 -5.34 -18.18
N GLU A 202 -6.00 -4.35 -17.80
CA GLU A 202 -5.56 -2.97 -17.62
C GLU A 202 -4.65 -2.81 -16.39
N VAL A 203 -4.78 -3.70 -15.40
CA VAL A 203 -3.93 -3.79 -14.21
C VAL A 203 -3.38 -5.21 -14.15
N ASP A 204 -2.07 -5.37 -14.11
CA ASP A 204 -1.42 -6.67 -14.30
C ASP A 204 -1.59 -7.59 -13.07
N ARG A 205 -1.41 -7.04 -11.86
CA ARG A 205 -1.76 -7.72 -10.61
C ARG A 205 -2.39 -6.74 -9.61
N PRO A 206 -3.73 -6.61 -9.59
CA PRO A 206 -4.41 -5.68 -8.71
C PRO A 206 -4.24 -6.08 -7.24
N ASN A 207 -3.97 -5.10 -6.38
CA ASN A 207 -3.74 -5.31 -4.95
C ASN A 207 -4.63 -4.34 -4.12
N GLY A 208 -4.09 -3.38 -3.37
CA GLY A 208 -4.92 -2.39 -2.67
C GLY A 208 -5.74 -1.52 -3.63
N LEU A 209 -6.91 -1.09 -3.18
CA LEU A 209 -7.79 -0.19 -3.93
C LEU A 209 -8.57 0.75 -3.01
N VAL A 210 -8.95 1.91 -3.52
CA VAL A 210 -9.87 2.80 -2.82
C VAL A 210 -10.76 3.57 -3.79
N VAL A 211 -12.05 3.64 -3.47
CA VAL A 211 -13.00 4.58 -4.09
C VAL A 211 -12.94 5.90 -3.34
N THR A 212 -12.88 7.02 -4.07
CA THR A 212 -12.91 8.34 -3.45
C THR A 212 -14.25 8.64 -2.81
N ALA A 213 -14.25 9.46 -1.76
CA ALA A 213 -15.46 9.77 -0.99
C ALA A 213 -16.56 10.48 -1.80
N ASP A 214 -16.22 11.05 -2.95
CA ASP A 214 -17.15 11.67 -3.91
C ASP A 214 -17.55 10.73 -5.06
N ASP A 215 -17.19 9.44 -4.97
CA ASP A 215 -17.45 8.38 -5.97
C ASP A 215 -16.97 8.74 -7.39
N ARG A 216 -15.95 9.59 -7.52
CA ARG A 216 -15.43 10.02 -8.83
C ARG A 216 -14.30 9.16 -9.36
N PHE A 217 -13.50 8.59 -8.47
CA PHE A 217 -12.30 7.86 -8.87
C PHE A 217 -12.17 6.53 -8.13
N LEU A 218 -11.66 5.54 -8.85
CA LEU A 218 -11.12 4.31 -8.31
C LEU A 218 -9.60 4.33 -8.47
N PHE A 219 -8.87 4.24 -7.36
CA PHE A 219 -7.42 4.00 -7.36
C PHE A 219 -7.15 2.51 -7.17
N VAL A 220 -6.19 1.97 -7.92
CA VAL A 220 -5.81 0.55 -7.87
C VAL A 220 -4.30 0.41 -7.89
N ALA A 221 -3.77 -0.33 -6.92
CA ALA A 221 -2.38 -0.74 -6.87
C ALA A 221 -2.12 -1.90 -7.83
N ASP A 222 -1.07 -1.79 -8.63
CA ASP A 222 -0.56 -2.83 -9.52
C ASP A 222 0.79 -3.34 -8.98
N ASN A 223 0.79 -4.56 -8.44
CA ASN A 223 1.92 -5.11 -7.71
C ASN A 223 2.31 -6.51 -8.21
N ASN A 224 2.68 -6.60 -9.49
CA ASN A 224 3.11 -7.86 -10.10
C ASN A 224 4.57 -8.18 -9.74
N ASN A 225 4.79 -8.94 -8.66
CA ASN A 225 6.11 -9.35 -8.13
C ASN A 225 6.96 -10.26 -9.05
N ALA A 226 6.59 -10.44 -10.32
CA ALA A 226 7.43 -11.11 -11.31
C ALA A 226 8.57 -10.20 -11.81
N LEU A 227 9.57 -10.82 -12.43
CA LEU A 227 10.67 -10.09 -13.08
C LEU A 227 10.13 -9.19 -14.20
N GLY A 228 10.33 -7.87 -14.06
CA GLY A 228 9.80 -6.87 -15.00
C GLY A 228 8.29 -6.62 -14.89
N GLY A 229 7.63 -7.12 -13.85
CA GLY A 229 6.20 -6.91 -13.62
C GLY A 229 5.86 -5.46 -13.26
N ALA A 230 4.58 -5.10 -13.44
CA ALA A 230 4.09 -3.76 -13.11
C ALA A 230 4.14 -3.44 -11.60
N ARG A 231 4.43 -2.16 -11.32
CA ARG A 231 4.73 -1.57 -10.00
C ARG A 231 4.10 -0.19 -9.88
N LYS A 232 2.83 -0.07 -10.24
CA LYS A 232 2.21 1.22 -10.58
C LYS A 232 0.98 1.46 -9.74
N LEU A 233 0.72 2.73 -9.47
CA LEU A 233 -0.58 3.16 -8.95
C LEU A 233 -1.37 3.76 -10.10
N TRP A 234 -2.56 3.20 -10.34
CA TRP A 234 -3.48 3.63 -11.37
C TRP A 234 -4.68 4.36 -10.78
N ARG A 235 -5.26 5.27 -11.57
CA ARG A 235 -6.55 5.91 -11.31
C ARG A 235 -7.46 5.72 -12.53
N PHE A 236 -8.72 5.42 -12.26
CA PHE A 236 -9.80 5.35 -13.24
C PHE A 236 -10.96 6.24 -12.80
N ASP A 237 -11.67 6.82 -13.75
CA ASP A 237 -12.93 7.52 -13.52
C ASP A 237 -14.02 6.48 -13.21
N LEU A 238 -14.73 6.68 -12.10
CA LEU A 238 -15.84 5.86 -11.66
C LEU A 238 -17.16 6.48 -12.15
N LYS A 239 -18.01 5.67 -12.76
CA LYS A 239 -19.31 6.11 -13.29
C LYS A 239 -20.40 5.96 -12.23
N ALA A 240 -21.51 6.67 -12.40
CA ALA A 240 -22.63 6.63 -11.47
C ALA A 240 -23.21 5.21 -11.26
N ASP A 241 -23.18 4.37 -12.29
CA ASP A 241 -23.59 2.96 -12.22
C ASP A 241 -22.55 2.03 -11.58
N GLY A 242 -21.40 2.58 -11.14
CA GLY A 242 -20.33 1.88 -10.45
C GLY A 242 -19.41 1.13 -11.40
N SER A 243 -19.62 1.23 -12.71
CA SER A 243 -18.65 0.76 -13.70
C SER A 243 -17.52 1.79 -13.82
N ILE A 244 -16.40 1.39 -14.41
CA ILE A 244 -15.27 2.28 -14.63
C ILE A 244 -15.15 2.67 -16.09
N ASP A 245 -14.59 3.85 -16.35
CA ASP A 245 -14.11 4.21 -17.68
C ASP A 245 -12.68 3.73 -17.87
N LEU A 246 -12.50 2.58 -18.52
CA LEU A 246 -11.18 2.01 -18.80
C LEU A 246 -10.29 2.95 -19.63
N SER A 247 -10.88 3.83 -20.46
CA SER A 247 -10.12 4.77 -21.29
C SER A 247 -9.52 5.93 -20.48
N SER A 248 -9.98 6.15 -19.24
CA SER A 248 -9.50 7.20 -18.33
C SER A 248 -8.24 6.80 -17.55
N GLN A 249 -7.71 5.60 -17.77
CA GLN A 249 -6.58 5.04 -17.02
C GLN A 249 -5.41 6.02 -16.96
N THR A 250 -5.11 6.48 -15.75
CA THR A 250 -4.05 7.46 -15.49
C THR A 250 -3.03 6.87 -14.53
N ARG A 251 -1.74 6.90 -14.91
CA ARG A 251 -0.64 6.51 -14.01
C ARG A 251 -0.35 7.62 -13.01
N ILE A 252 -0.53 7.34 -11.73
CA ILE A 252 -0.25 8.27 -10.63
C ILE A 252 1.22 8.18 -10.21
N HIS A 253 1.72 6.95 -10.03
CA HIS A 253 3.10 6.72 -9.62
C HIS A 253 3.63 5.40 -10.18
N ASP A 254 4.95 5.30 -10.34
CA ASP A 254 5.66 4.12 -10.83
C ASP A 254 6.85 3.87 -9.90
N TRP A 255 6.80 2.77 -9.16
CA TRP A 255 7.89 2.33 -8.26
C TRP A 255 9.06 1.70 -9.03
N GLY A 256 8.97 1.57 -10.35
CA GLY A 256 10.07 1.08 -11.18
C GLY A 256 10.45 -0.36 -10.80
N THR A 257 11.64 -0.54 -10.22
CA THR A 257 12.18 -1.86 -9.87
C THR A 257 12.13 -2.20 -8.38
N THR A 258 11.58 -1.35 -7.50
CA THR A 258 11.27 -1.75 -6.11
C THR A 258 9.91 -2.48 -6.05
N ARG A 259 9.50 -2.95 -4.86
CA ARG A 259 8.15 -3.47 -4.60
C ARG A 259 7.11 -2.37 -4.80
N GLY A 260 5.98 -2.76 -5.37
CA GLY A 260 4.95 -1.83 -5.81
C GLY A 260 4.08 -1.33 -4.67
N PRO A 261 3.02 -0.59 -5.03
CA PRO A 261 1.97 -0.21 -4.08
C PRO A 261 1.20 -1.44 -3.62
N ASP A 262 0.61 -1.33 -2.45
CA ASP A 262 -0.13 -2.38 -1.77
C ASP A 262 -1.43 -1.75 -1.24
N GLY A 263 -1.81 -1.98 0.02
CA GLY A 263 -2.98 -1.35 0.64
C GLY A 263 -2.93 0.19 0.71
N MET A 264 -4.09 0.82 0.58
CA MET A 264 -4.23 2.29 0.62
C MET A 264 -5.50 2.77 1.31
N LYS A 265 -5.47 4.01 1.83
CA LYS A 265 -6.61 4.70 2.47
C LYS A 265 -6.60 6.20 2.18
N LEU A 266 -7.75 6.83 2.41
CA LEU A 266 -7.93 8.27 2.27
C LEU A 266 -8.06 8.95 3.62
N ASP A 267 -7.66 10.21 3.68
CA ASP A 267 -8.04 11.11 4.77
C ASP A 267 -9.21 12.03 4.39
N GLN A 268 -9.65 12.87 5.33
CA GLN A 268 -10.76 13.80 5.12
C GLN A 268 -10.49 14.92 4.11
N GLN A 269 -9.23 15.15 3.73
CA GLN A 269 -8.84 16.09 2.68
C GLN A 269 -8.74 15.40 1.30
N GLY A 270 -9.01 14.11 1.21
CA GLY A 270 -8.88 13.33 -0.02
C GLY A 270 -7.45 12.97 -0.38
N ARG A 271 -6.49 13.13 0.56
CA ARG A 271 -5.11 12.68 0.34
C ARG A 271 -5.06 11.16 0.42
N LEU A 272 -4.27 10.56 -0.46
CA LEU A 272 -4.15 9.13 -0.62
C LEU A 272 -2.88 8.61 0.05
N PHE A 273 -3.04 7.75 1.04
CA PHE A 273 -1.96 7.11 1.80
C PHE A 273 -1.76 5.70 1.25
N VAL A 274 -0.61 5.43 0.65
CA VAL A 274 -0.31 4.17 -0.04
C VAL A 274 0.86 3.47 0.64
N ALA A 275 0.63 2.26 1.14
CA ALA A 275 1.69 1.36 1.57
C ALA A 275 2.44 0.84 0.34
N ALA A 276 3.77 0.86 0.37
CA ALA A 276 4.59 0.35 -0.72
C ALA A 276 6.04 0.07 -0.29
N GLY A 277 6.78 -0.60 -1.17
CA GLY A 277 8.23 -0.66 -1.14
C GLY A 277 8.84 -1.67 -0.17
N LEU A 278 10.17 -1.78 -0.26
CA LEU A 278 11.03 -2.67 0.53
C LEU A 278 12.25 -1.92 1.04
N ASN A 279 12.79 -2.37 2.16
CA ASN A 279 14.04 -1.93 2.76
C ASN A 279 15.24 -2.77 2.33
N GLN A 280 15.01 -4.02 1.89
CA GLN A 280 16.02 -4.90 1.31
C GLN A 280 15.62 -5.38 -0.10
N PRO A 281 16.57 -5.61 -1.02
CA PRO A 281 16.26 -6.17 -2.33
C PRO A 281 15.72 -7.61 -2.23
N HIS A 282 14.70 -7.93 -3.03
CA HIS A 282 14.26 -9.29 -3.33
C HIS A 282 14.67 -9.66 -4.75
N LEU A 283 15.95 -10.05 -4.90
CA LEU A 283 16.52 -10.33 -6.21
C LEU A 283 15.99 -11.65 -6.80
N PRO A 284 15.84 -11.74 -8.14
CA PRO A 284 16.10 -10.68 -9.12
C PRO A 284 14.93 -9.72 -9.40
N GLN A 285 13.74 -9.94 -8.81
CA GLN A 285 12.50 -9.27 -9.24
C GLN A 285 12.40 -7.83 -8.75
N GLU A 286 12.83 -7.56 -7.51
CA GLU A 286 12.69 -6.27 -6.84
C GLU A 286 14.07 -5.83 -6.37
N THR A 287 14.67 -4.91 -7.11
CA THR A 287 16.10 -4.58 -7.05
C THR A 287 16.38 -3.33 -6.22
N ALA A 288 15.49 -2.98 -5.29
CA ALA A 288 15.57 -1.73 -4.53
C ALA A 288 16.96 -1.51 -3.92
N GLU A 289 17.76 -0.62 -4.52
CA GLU A 289 19.13 -0.35 -4.07
C GLU A 289 19.16 0.49 -2.78
N GLN A 290 18.05 1.16 -2.48
CA GLN A 290 17.84 1.97 -1.29
C GLN A 290 16.54 1.57 -0.59
N PRO A 291 16.43 1.79 0.73
CA PRO A 291 15.19 1.54 1.46
C PRO A 291 14.03 2.40 0.95
N THR A 292 12.91 1.76 0.63
CA THR A 292 11.69 2.34 0.06
C THR A 292 10.42 1.93 0.79
N ALA A 293 10.50 1.04 1.80
CA ALA A 293 9.33 0.60 2.54
C ALA A 293 8.71 1.79 3.29
N GLY A 294 7.43 2.06 3.05
CA GLY A 294 6.73 3.09 3.80
C GLY A 294 5.37 3.49 3.25
N ILE A 295 4.89 4.63 3.76
CA ILE A 295 3.64 5.26 3.34
C ILE A 295 3.97 6.45 2.43
N TYR A 296 3.46 6.38 1.20
CA TYR A 296 3.54 7.45 0.21
C TYR A 296 2.22 8.20 0.22
N VAL A 297 2.26 9.50 0.51
CA VAL A 297 1.06 10.34 0.59
C VAL A 297 0.93 11.18 -0.67
N PHE A 298 -0.15 11.00 -1.42
CA PHE A 298 -0.45 11.74 -2.63
C PHE A 298 -1.58 12.75 -2.40
N SER A 299 -1.55 13.87 -3.11
CA SER A 299 -2.68 14.79 -3.19
C SER A 299 -3.85 14.13 -3.92
N PRO A 300 -5.09 14.68 -3.81
CA PRO A 300 -6.23 14.19 -4.60
C PRO A 300 -5.97 14.14 -6.12
N GLU A 301 -5.09 15.02 -6.61
CA GLU A 301 -4.69 15.11 -8.02
C GLU A 301 -3.58 14.12 -8.39
N GLY A 302 -3.04 13.36 -7.43
CA GLY A 302 -2.00 12.36 -7.64
C GLY A 302 -0.56 12.85 -7.50
N LYS A 303 -0.34 14.05 -6.94
CA LYS A 303 1.02 14.55 -6.68
C LYS A 303 1.57 13.95 -5.38
N LEU A 304 2.76 13.35 -5.41
CA LEU A 304 3.44 12.92 -4.17
C LEU A 304 3.74 14.14 -3.27
N LEU A 305 3.21 14.13 -2.06
CA LEU A 305 3.33 15.19 -1.05
C LEU A 305 4.41 14.86 -0.02
N GLU A 306 4.37 13.65 0.53
CA GLU A 306 5.28 13.23 1.60
C GLU A 306 5.49 11.71 1.55
N TYR A 307 6.66 11.26 2.01
CA TYR A 307 6.99 9.84 2.18
C TYR A 307 7.41 9.60 3.62
N LEU A 308 6.67 8.72 4.31
CA LEU A 308 7.01 8.25 5.64
C LEU A 308 7.70 6.89 5.52
N ARG A 309 8.99 6.86 5.86
CA ARG A 309 9.75 5.61 5.94
C ARG A 309 9.27 4.76 7.11
N ILE A 310 9.05 3.46 6.85
CA ILE A 310 8.84 2.45 7.88
C ILE A 310 10.14 1.65 8.04
N PRO A 311 10.71 1.51 9.25
CA PRO A 311 11.97 0.79 9.46
C PRO A 311 11.88 -0.71 9.18
N ARG A 312 10.71 -1.31 9.42
CA ARG A 312 10.44 -2.71 9.10
C ARG A 312 10.31 -2.88 7.58
N ASP A 313 10.90 -3.95 7.07
CA ASP A 313 10.78 -4.29 5.65
C ASP A 313 9.34 -4.67 5.29
N GLU A 314 9.01 -4.54 4.01
CA GLU A 314 7.72 -4.90 3.41
C GLU A 314 6.52 -4.19 4.08
N THR A 315 6.30 -2.93 3.70
CA THR A 315 5.09 -2.19 4.13
C THR A 315 3.90 -2.62 3.29
N THR A 316 2.84 -3.10 3.93
CA THR A 316 1.74 -3.82 3.27
C THR A 316 0.45 -3.03 3.22
N ASN A 317 0.02 -2.41 4.32
CA ASN A 317 -1.31 -1.79 4.36
C ASN A 317 -1.38 -0.71 5.45
N CYS A 318 -2.49 0.03 5.48
CA CYS A 318 -2.73 1.04 6.51
C CYS A 318 -4.21 1.26 6.82
N ALA A 319 -4.49 1.79 8.01
CA ALA A 319 -5.83 2.19 8.43
C ALA A 319 -5.79 3.37 9.39
N PHE A 320 -6.74 4.28 9.24
CA PHE A 320 -6.97 5.33 10.24
C PHE A 320 -7.82 4.80 11.39
N GLY A 321 -7.43 5.13 12.61
CA GLY A 321 -8.13 4.78 13.83
C GLY A 321 -7.84 5.75 14.97
N GLY A 322 -8.13 5.30 16.19
CA GLY A 322 -8.23 6.19 17.35
C GLY A 322 -9.61 6.87 17.43
N SER A 323 -9.92 7.46 18.58
CA SER A 323 -11.23 8.09 18.84
C SER A 323 -11.50 9.31 17.94
N ASP A 324 -10.46 9.94 17.40
CA ASP A 324 -10.53 11.09 16.50
C ASP A 324 -10.15 10.74 15.04
N LEU A 325 -9.89 9.45 14.76
CA LEU A 325 -9.41 8.95 13.48
C LEU A 325 -8.08 9.60 13.01
N LYS A 326 -7.29 10.20 13.91
CA LYS A 326 -6.01 10.85 13.61
C LYS A 326 -4.79 9.99 13.94
N THR A 327 -4.97 8.69 14.10
CA THR A 327 -3.87 7.72 14.19
C THR A 327 -3.84 6.88 12.93
N LEU A 328 -2.76 6.95 12.16
CA LEU A 328 -2.51 6.03 11.06
C LEU A 328 -1.80 4.80 11.59
N TYR A 329 -2.44 3.64 11.52
CA TYR A 329 -1.84 2.34 11.73
C TYR A 329 -1.28 1.80 10.42
N VAL A 330 -0.10 1.18 10.46
CA VAL A 330 0.61 0.68 9.29
C VAL A 330 1.08 -0.74 9.55
N THR A 331 0.69 -1.69 8.70
CA THR A 331 1.21 -3.05 8.74
C THR A 331 2.50 -3.13 7.92
N ALA A 332 3.52 -3.78 8.47
CA ALA A 332 4.79 -3.99 7.78
C ALA A 332 5.48 -5.26 8.27
N GLY A 333 5.77 -6.20 7.38
CA GLY A 333 6.49 -7.44 7.67
C GLY A 333 5.99 -8.20 8.91
N GLY A 334 4.66 -8.23 9.13
CA GLY A 334 3.99 -8.87 10.28
C GLY A 334 3.86 -8.02 11.54
N THR A 335 4.44 -6.81 11.56
CA THR A 335 4.40 -5.86 12.68
C THR A 335 3.37 -4.76 12.45
N LEU A 336 2.91 -4.12 13.52
CA LEU A 336 2.04 -2.95 13.47
C LEU A 336 2.75 -1.72 13.98
N TRP A 337 2.73 -0.67 13.17
CA TRP A 337 3.22 0.65 13.52
C TRP A 337 2.06 1.64 13.65
N SER A 338 2.27 2.72 14.37
CA SER A 338 1.32 3.82 14.47
C SER A 338 2.02 5.17 14.41
N ILE A 339 1.36 6.15 13.82
CA ILE A 339 1.83 7.53 13.78
C ILE A 339 0.63 8.50 13.82
N PRO A 340 0.70 9.59 14.60
CA PRO A 340 -0.33 10.62 14.58
C PRO A 340 -0.36 11.38 13.24
N THR A 341 -1.53 11.84 12.82
CA THR A 341 -1.72 12.73 11.66
C THR A 341 -2.47 13.99 12.09
N HIS A 342 -2.26 15.10 11.38
CA HIS A 342 -3.02 16.34 11.68
C HIS A 342 -4.48 16.26 11.25
N VAL A 343 -4.75 15.50 10.19
CA VAL A 343 -6.05 15.33 9.55
C VAL A 343 -6.55 13.92 9.83
N ALA A 344 -7.83 13.82 10.16
CA ALA A 344 -8.48 12.54 10.42
C ALA A 344 -8.66 11.73 9.13
N GLY A 345 -8.66 10.41 9.26
CA GLY A 345 -8.99 9.48 8.21
C GLY A 345 -10.41 9.62 7.68
N ALA A 346 -10.66 9.05 6.51
CA ALA A 346 -11.98 8.91 5.92
C ALA A 346 -12.37 7.43 5.73
N PRO A 347 -12.39 6.59 6.79
CA PRO A 347 -12.86 5.22 6.66
C PRO A 347 -14.36 5.17 6.36
N VAL A 348 -14.82 4.02 5.86
CA VAL A 348 -16.25 3.73 5.67
C VAL A 348 -17.00 3.69 7.01
N PHE A 349 -16.32 3.18 8.05
CA PHE A 349 -16.84 3.06 9.40
C PHE A 349 -15.80 3.56 10.43
N PRO A 350 -16.20 4.28 11.49
CA PRO A 350 -17.55 4.80 11.71
C PRO A 350 -17.94 5.82 10.62
N PRO A 351 -19.23 5.94 10.27
CA PRO A 351 -19.66 6.97 9.34
C PRO A 351 -19.32 8.35 9.91
N ARG A 352 -18.99 9.30 9.02
CA ARG A 352 -18.83 10.69 9.46
C ARG A 352 -20.15 11.16 10.07
N PRO A 353 -20.12 11.92 11.19
CA PRO A 353 -21.30 12.63 11.64
C PRO A 353 -21.85 13.46 10.48
N ALA A 354 -23.16 13.38 10.23
CA ALA A 354 -23.80 14.31 9.31
C ALA A 354 -23.63 15.72 9.90
N ASN A 355 -22.99 16.61 9.14
CA ASN A 355 -22.85 18.02 9.50
C ASN A 355 -24.20 18.74 9.49
#